data_AF-A0A8X6NUI0-F1
#
_entry.id   AF-A0A8X6NUI0-F1
#
_cell.length_a   1.000
_cell.length_b   1.000
_cell.length_c   1.000
_cell.angle_alpha   90.00
_cell.angle_beta   90.00
_cell.angle_gamma   90.00
#
_symmetry.space_group_name_H-M   'P 1'
#
loop_
_entity.id
_entity.type
_entity.pdbx_description
1 polymer ?
#
loop_
_entity_poly.entity_id
_entity_poly.type
_entity_poly.pdbx_seq_one_letter_code
_entity_poly.pdbx_strand_id
1 'polypeptide(L)'
;MPKRDGTYLVLTNHSPTTYDIADPAKSDEVLEAYLNSALRAYELPVSRDSGTVVSIWRRGRPRKFNTDSSLRHRTTQKGSL
;
A
#
# COMPACT_ATOMS: atom_id res chain seq x y z
N MET A 1 -11.26 -26.63 24.63
CA MET A 1 -10.84 -25.89 23.42
C MET A 1 -9.50 -26.44 22.97
N PRO A 2 -9.28 -26.69 21.67
CA PRO A 2 -7.96 -27.11 21.19
C PRO A 2 -6.93 -26.01 21.51
N LYS A 3 -5.77 -26.42 22.04
CA LYS A 3 -4.67 -25.51 22.36
C LYS A 3 -4.13 -24.96 21.04
N ARG A 4 -4.09 -23.64 20.90
CA ARG A 4 -3.42 -22.99 19.76
C ARG A 4 -1.99 -22.75 20.19
N ASP A 5 -1.06 -23.33 19.45
CA ASP A 5 0.37 -23.33 19.76
C ASP A 5 1.07 -21.99 19.54
N GLY A 6 0.35 -20.98 19.03
CA GLY A 6 0.84 -19.61 18.90
C GLY A 6 0.72 -19.09 17.48
N THR A 7 1.48 -18.04 17.19
CA THR A 7 1.57 -17.45 15.85
C THR A 7 2.63 -18.17 15.05
N TYR A 8 2.33 -18.49 13.80
CA TYR A 8 3.23 -19.17 12.87
C TYR A 8 3.51 -18.29 11.66
N LEU A 9 4.68 -18.51 11.03
CA LEU A 9 4.98 -17.95 9.72
C LEU A 9 4.68 -18.98 8.64
N VAL A 10 3.95 -18.56 7.60
CA VAL A 10 3.77 -19.37 6.39
C VAL A 10 4.98 -19.15 5.49
N LEU A 11 5.73 -20.22 5.22
CA LEU A 11 6.91 -20.20 4.37
C LEU A 11 6.53 -20.35 2.89
N THR A 12 5.76 -21.39 2.58
CA THR A 12 5.37 -21.72 1.21
C THR A 12 4.05 -22.47 1.14
N ASN A 13 3.44 -22.48 -0.06
CA ASN A 13 2.29 -23.33 -0.35
C ASN A 13 2.81 -24.73 -0.70
N HIS A 14 2.65 -25.69 0.21
CA HIS A 14 3.03 -27.07 -0.05
C HIS A 14 2.04 -27.73 -1.03
N SER A 15 0.75 -27.46 -0.87
CA SER A 15 -0.33 -27.98 -1.73
C SER A 15 -1.51 -27.00 -1.74
N PRO A 16 -2.55 -27.19 -2.57
CA PRO A 16 -3.67 -26.25 -2.65
C PRO A 16 -4.40 -25.98 -1.33
N THR A 17 -4.28 -26.89 -0.36
CA THR A 17 -4.94 -26.81 0.95
C THR A 17 -3.96 -26.84 2.12
N THR A 18 -2.65 -26.93 1.88
CA THR A 18 -1.64 -27.04 2.94
C THR A 18 -0.49 -26.04 2.77
N TYR A 19 0.00 -25.56 3.90
CA TYR A 19 1.09 -24.61 4.01
C TYR A 19 2.22 -25.19 4.86
N ASP A 20 3.46 -25.02 4.40
CA ASP A 20 4.61 -25.26 5.26
C ASP A 20 4.76 -24.06 6.21
N ILE A 21 4.79 -24.34 7.51
CA ILE A 21 4.89 -23.31 8.55
C ILE A 21 6.19 -23.43 9.34
N ALA A 22 6.65 -22.30 9.87
CA ALA A 22 7.79 -22.20 10.77
C ALA A 22 7.46 -21.37 12.01
N ASP A 23 8.27 -21.58 13.05
CA ASP A 23 8.27 -20.73 14.24
C ASP A 23 8.80 -19.34 13.84
N PRO A 24 8.11 -18.25 14.19
CA PRO A 24 8.65 -16.90 14.02
C PRO A 24 10.04 -16.69 14.63
N ALA A 25 10.38 -17.40 15.70
CA ALA A 25 11.69 -17.33 16.35
C ALA A 25 12.78 -18.12 15.60
N LYS A 26 12.40 -19.08 14.75
CA LYS A 26 13.28 -19.96 13.99
C LYS A 26 12.72 -20.20 12.59
N SER A 27 12.82 -19.18 11.74
CA SER A 27 12.28 -19.23 10.37
C SER A 27 13.05 -20.15 9.42
N ASP A 28 14.24 -20.60 9.80
CA ASP A 28 15.10 -21.44 8.96
C ASP A 28 14.67 -22.92 8.97
N GLU A 29 13.89 -23.34 9.97
CA GLU A 29 13.41 -24.71 10.14
C GLU A 29 11.92 -24.80 9.83
N VAL A 30 11.56 -25.65 8.86
CA VAL A 30 10.16 -26.01 8.60
C VAL A 30 9.68 -26.87 9.76
N LEU A 31 8.66 -26.42 10.50
CA LEU A 31 8.07 -27.19 11.59
C LEU A 31 7.22 -28.34 11.04
N GLU A 32 6.22 -28.01 10.23
CA GLU A 32 5.26 -28.99 9.70
C GLU A 32 4.39 -28.37 8.58
N ALA A 33 3.67 -29.22 7.84
CA ALA A 33 2.64 -28.80 6.90
C ALA A 33 1.27 -28.74 7.59
N TYR A 34 0.63 -27.55 7.58
CA TYR A 34 -0.68 -27.32 8.18
C TYR A 34 -1.78 -27.15 7.14
N LEU A 35 -2.97 -27.66 7.44
CA LEU A 35 -4.17 -27.43 6.63
C LEU A 35 -4.69 -25.99 6.79
N ASN A 36 -5.07 -25.35 5.68
CA ASN A 36 -5.63 -23.99 5.68
C ASN A 36 -6.85 -23.85 6.63
N SER A 37 -7.70 -24.88 6.69
CA SER A 37 -8.89 -24.88 7.56
C SER A 37 -8.58 -24.86 9.06
N ALA A 38 -7.37 -25.28 9.45
CA ALA A 38 -6.92 -25.25 10.85
C ALA A 38 -6.24 -23.92 11.21
N LEU A 39 -5.85 -23.12 10.21
CA LEU A 39 -5.18 -21.84 10.39
C LEU A 39 -6.18 -20.69 10.54
N ARG A 40 -5.79 -19.68 11.30
CA ARG A 40 -6.52 -18.42 11.41
C ARG A 40 -5.56 -17.30 11.07
N ALA A 41 -6.00 -16.36 10.23
CA ALA A 41 -5.21 -15.18 9.91
C ALA A 41 -4.84 -14.45 11.21
N TYR A 42 -3.56 -14.07 11.30
CA TYR A 42 -3.09 -13.25 12.41
C TYR A 42 -3.53 -11.81 12.17
N GLU A 43 -4.55 -11.38 12.92
CA GLU A 43 -4.95 -9.98 12.96
C GLU A 43 -3.92 -9.24 13.82
N LEU A 44 -3.03 -8.47 13.17
CA LEU A 44 -2.19 -7.53 13.91
C LEU A 44 -3.14 -6.60 14.69
N PRO A 45 -2.91 -6.36 15.98
CA PRO A 45 -3.63 -5.30 16.67
C PRO A 45 -3.37 -4.02 15.89
N VAL A 46 -4.44 -3.45 15.32
CA VAL A 46 -4.38 -2.17 14.61
C VAL A 46 -3.75 -1.19 15.58
N SER A 47 -2.52 -0.79 15.30
CA SER A 47 -1.88 0.26 16.09
C SER A 47 -2.83 1.45 16.05
N ARG A 48 -3.29 1.92 17.22
CA ARG A 48 -4.07 3.16 17.32
C ARG A 48 -3.32 4.35 16.73
N ASP A 49 -2.02 4.20 16.48
CA ASP A 49 -1.11 5.22 15.96
C ASP A 49 -0.82 5.04 14.45
N SER A 50 -1.38 4.03 13.76
CA SER A 50 -1.38 4.02 12.30
C SER A 50 -2.42 5.05 11.84
N GLY A 51 -2.03 6.32 11.91
CA GLY A 51 -2.84 7.47 11.55
C GLY A 51 -3.57 7.18 10.25
N THR A 52 -4.89 7.33 10.32
CA THR A 52 -5.84 7.16 9.23
C THR A 52 -5.18 7.52 7.91
N VAL A 53 -4.85 6.51 7.10
CA VAL A 53 -4.43 6.75 5.72
C VAL A 53 -5.70 7.18 5.00
N VAL A 54 -6.06 8.46 5.16
CA VAL A 54 -7.13 9.07 4.41
C VAL A 54 -6.69 8.99 2.96
N SER A 55 -7.50 8.36 2.11
CA SER A 55 -7.27 8.38 0.67
C SER A 55 -7.01 9.83 0.27
N ILE A 56 -5.86 10.11 -0.34
CA ILE A 56 -5.51 11.44 -0.83
C ILE A 56 -6.60 11.84 -1.82
N TRP A 57 -7.52 12.71 -1.40
CA TRP A 57 -8.57 13.22 -2.28
C TRP A 57 -7.87 13.89 -3.45
N ARG A 58 -8.05 13.33 -4.65
CA ARG A 58 -7.50 13.92 -5.87
C ARG A 58 -8.11 15.30 -6.01
N ARG A 59 -7.32 16.36 -5.79
CA ARG A 59 -7.75 17.72 -6.11
C ARG A 59 -8.23 17.71 -7.56
N GLY A 60 -9.39 18.34 -7.79
CA GLY A 60 -10.06 18.35 -9.08
C GLY A 60 -9.15 18.80 -10.22
N ARG A 61 -9.55 18.47 -11.45
CA ARG A 61 -8.84 18.70 -12.71
C ARG A 61 -8.20 20.11 -12.74
N PRO A 62 -6.89 20.23 -13.06
CA PRO A 62 -6.25 21.53 -13.23
C PRO A 62 -7.00 22.36 -14.27
N ARG A 63 -7.29 23.63 -13.95
CA ARG A 63 -7.94 24.55 -14.89
C ARG A 63 -6.97 24.82 -16.04
N LYS A 64 -7.39 24.51 -17.28
CA LYS A 64 -6.61 24.87 -18.47
C LYS A 64 -6.71 26.38 -18.69
N PHE A 65 -5.57 27.05 -18.74
CA PHE A 65 -5.48 28.41 -19.27
C PHE A 65 -5.49 28.28 -20.80
N ASN A 66 -6.49 28.85 -21.47
CA ASN A 66 -6.40 29.08 -22.90
C ASN A 66 -5.48 30.30 -23.07
N THR A 67 -4.31 30.11 -23.68
CA THR A 67 -3.48 31.23 -24.14
C THR A 67 -4.21 31.87 -25.32
N ASP A 68 -5.15 32.76 -25.02
CA ASP A 68 -5.65 33.74 -25.98
C ASP A 68 -5.48 35.15 -25.42
N SER A 69 -4.27 35.43 -24.97
CA SER A 69 -3.80 36.78 -24.74
C SER A 69 -2.57 36.99 -25.59
N SER A 70 -2.83 37.30 -26.87
CA SER A 70 -2.01 38.13 -27.76
C SER A 70 -0.80 38.74 -27.05
N LEU A 71 0.37 38.12 -27.20
CA LEU A 71 1.66 38.75 -26.96
C LEU A 71 1.86 39.83 -28.04
N ARG A 72 1.19 40.98 -27.87
CA ARG A 72 1.43 42.20 -28.65
C ARG A 72 1.86 43.32 -27.70
N HIS A 73 3.01 43.15 -27.06
CA HIS A 73 3.78 44.34 -26.69
C HIS A 73 4.46 44.84 -27.97
N ARG A 74 3.76 45.78 -28.64
CA ARG A 74 4.23 46.53 -29.81
C ARG A 74 5.60 47.15 -29.50
N THR A 75 6.63 46.68 -30.19
CA THR A 75 7.86 47.44 -30.41
C THR A 75 7.68 48.31 -31.65
N THR A 76 7.95 49.63 -31.50
CA THR A 76 8.39 50.67 -32.47
C THR A 76 7.64 51.99 -32.23
N GLN A 77 8.14 53.20 -32.47
CA GLN A 77 9.46 53.85 -32.56
C GLN A 77 9.10 55.33 -32.87
N LYS A 78 9.73 56.31 -32.18
CA LYS A 78 9.95 57.74 -32.55
C LYS A 78 8.78 58.65 -32.97
N GLY A 79 8.76 59.87 -32.39
CA GLY A 79 8.15 61.07 -32.97
C GLY A 79 7.99 62.22 -31.97
N SER A 80 8.81 63.27 -32.10
CA SER A 80 8.93 64.45 -31.22
C SER A 80 7.81 65.50 -31.38
N LEU A 81 7.71 66.34 -30.33
CA LEU A 81 7.27 67.76 -30.21
C LEU A 81 6.17 68.29 -31.15
#